data_AF-A0A963VYP3-F1
#
_entry.id   AF-A0A963VYP3-F1
#
_cell.length_a   1.000
_cell.length_b   1.000
_cell.length_c   1.000
_cell.angle_alpha   90.00
_cell.angle_beta   90.00
_cell.angle_gamma   90.00
#
_symmetry.space_group_name_H-M   'P 1'
#
loop_
_entity.id
_entity.type
_entity.pdbx_description
1 polymer ?
#
loop_
_entity_poly.entity_id
_entity_poly.type
_entity_poly.pdbx_seq_one_letter_code
_entity_poly.pdbx_strand_id
1 'polypeptide(L)'
;MRVTPRRALAAAAIAALLGFIVYWSGVVPIGAAGGHWRITDLVLHTAMRRSVAFHAPEEVPQGFGAAAQVRRGAGHFEQGCASCHGSPLRPRGAVPRAMVPEPPDLTGRVDDWTAGELYWIVANGVKFTGMPAWPAPDRHDEAWSLAAFLQRLPGMSREDYRALAFGKVEPDAPLPGPFAALLADCARCHGLDGVGDASGAFPRLDIQPRPVLRAALEAYAQGRRASGIMQTAVRDLHLEELAALADHYARLGPQRRTPPLAAGDVPIELLERGEHIAREGLASRDVAACTGCHGSAARDDFPVIAGQYRDYLVTQLQLFAGEIDRGGGRFLDLMTLAAHTLGPDEIEAVAAWYASRSAP
;
A
#
# COMPACT_ATOMS: atom_id res chain seq x y z
N MET A 1 41.70 22.72 34.28
CA MET A 1 41.32 24.14 34.09
C MET A 1 39.83 24.29 34.32
N ARG A 2 39.38 25.14 35.27
CA ARG A 2 37.94 25.41 35.45
C ARG A 2 37.47 26.39 34.37
N VAL A 3 36.53 25.97 33.52
CA VAL A 3 35.91 26.85 32.51
C VAL A 3 34.95 27.78 33.24
N THR A 4 35.17 29.09 33.15
CA THR A 4 34.25 30.08 33.71
C THR A 4 33.07 30.29 32.76
N PRO A 5 31.86 30.62 33.26
CA PRO A 5 30.68 30.82 32.40
C PRO A 5 30.89 31.89 31.34
N ARG A 6 31.67 32.94 31.63
CA ARG A 6 32.06 33.96 30.62
C ARG A 6 32.92 33.38 29.48
N ARG A 7 33.86 32.47 29.80
CA ARG A 7 34.69 31.80 28.77
C ARG A 7 33.85 30.83 27.94
N ALA A 8 32.90 30.14 28.55
CA ALA A 8 31.95 29.27 27.83
C ALA A 8 31.07 30.08 26.86
N LEU A 9 30.51 31.22 27.31
CA LEU A 9 29.70 32.10 26.46
C LEU A 9 30.50 32.70 25.31
N ALA A 10 31.72 33.17 25.55
CA ALA A 10 32.59 33.70 24.51
C ALA A 10 32.93 32.62 23.47
N ALA A 11 33.25 31.39 23.90
CA ALA A 11 33.50 30.28 23.00
C ALA A 11 32.26 29.92 22.16
N ALA A 12 31.07 29.90 22.75
CA ALA A 12 29.82 29.66 22.04
C ALA A 12 29.52 30.74 21.00
N ALA A 13 29.74 32.02 21.34
CA ALA A 13 29.55 33.13 20.41
C ALA A 13 30.53 33.06 19.23
N ILE A 14 31.81 32.72 19.49
CA ILE A 14 32.80 32.51 18.42
C ILE A 14 32.38 31.35 17.52
N ALA A 15 31.95 30.22 18.10
CA ALA A 15 31.49 29.07 17.32
C ALA A 15 30.26 29.42 16.45
N ALA A 16 29.30 30.17 17.00
CA ALA A 16 28.12 30.62 16.26
C ALA A 16 28.48 31.59 15.12
N LEU A 17 29.39 32.54 15.37
CA LEU A 17 29.88 33.46 14.34
C LEU A 17 30.62 32.70 13.23
N LEU A 18 31.49 31.77 13.57
CA LEU A 18 32.18 30.92 12.59
C LEU A 18 31.19 30.08 11.77
N GLY A 19 30.19 29.49 12.41
CA GLY A 19 29.12 28.76 11.72
C GLY A 19 28.33 29.65 10.75
N PHE A 20 27.99 30.87 11.16
CA PHE A 20 27.31 31.84 10.30
C PHE A 20 28.18 32.27 9.11
N ILE A 21 29.47 32.52 9.33
CA ILE A 21 30.41 32.86 8.25
C ILE A 21 30.49 31.71 7.25
N VAL A 22 30.65 30.46 7.70
CA VAL A 22 30.68 29.30 6.81
C VAL A 22 29.37 29.18 6.02
N TYR A 23 28.22 29.30 6.68
CA TYR A 23 26.89 29.27 6.05
C TYR A 23 26.73 30.36 4.98
N TRP A 24 27.16 31.60 5.28
CA TRP A 24 26.99 32.75 4.38
C TRP A 24 28.04 32.79 3.25
N SER A 25 29.22 32.22 3.46
CA SER A 25 30.36 32.32 2.53
C SER A 25 30.20 31.59 1.20
N GLY A 26 29.27 30.63 1.10
CA GLY A 26 29.16 29.75 -0.07
C GLY A 26 30.31 28.74 -0.21
N VAL A 27 31.20 28.63 0.78
CA VAL A 27 32.33 27.70 0.77
C VAL A 27 31.91 26.23 0.79
N VAL A 28 30.68 25.95 1.27
CA VAL A 28 30.09 24.60 1.27
C VAL A 28 29.39 24.39 -0.07
N PRO A 29 29.94 23.58 -0.99
CA PRO A 29 29.29 23.34 -2.27
C PRO A 29 28.00 22.52 -2.07
N ILE A 30 26.89 22.99 -2.64
CA ILE A 30 25.60 22.27 -2.61
C ILE A 30 25.45 21.24 -3.74
N GLY A 31 26.42 21.17 -4.64
CA GLY A 31 26.38 20.27 -5.80
C GLY A 31 26.52 18.80 -5.40
N ALA A 32 25.59 17.95 -5.83
CA ALA A 32 25.58 16.52 -5.54
C ALA A 32 26.75 15.74 -6.17
N ALA A 33 27.42 16.29 -7.19
CA ALA A 33 28.47 15.58 -7.93
C ALA A 33 29.66 15.10 -7.06
N GLY A 34 29.92 15.77 -5.93
CA GLY A 34 31.02 15.43 -5.02
C GLY A 34 30.64 14.54 -3.82
N GLY A 35 29.36 14.21 -3.65
CA GLY A 35 28.89 13.53 -2.44
C GLY A 35 28.94 14.39 -1.17
N HIS A 36 28.63 13.77 -0.03
CA HIS A 36 28.81 14.40 1.27
C HIS A 36 30.27 14.31 1.75
N TRP A 37 30.71 15.31 2.51
CA TRP A 37 31.93 15.16 3.31
C TRP A 37 31.76 14.02 4.32
N ARG A 38 32.86 13.33 4.66
CA ARG A 38 32.83 12.19 5.60
C ARG A 38 32.14 12.49 6.93
N ILE A 39 32.35 13.70 7.46
CA ILE A 39 31.72 14.12 8.73
C ILE A 39 30.21 14.34 8.56
N THR A 40 29.80 14.95 7.44
CA THR A 40 28.39 15.18 7.13
C THR A 40 27.67 13.85 6.93
N ASP A 41 28.27 12.94 6.16
CA ASP A 41 27.74 11.59 5.94
C ASP A 41 27.58 10.82 7.27
N LEU A 42 28.63 10.80 8.10
CA LEU A 42 28.59 10.15 9.41
C LEU A 42 27.48 10.72 10.30
N VAL A 43 27.37 12.05 10.40
CA VAL A 43 26.37 12.72 11.24
C VAL A 43 24.96 12.42 10.73
N LEU A 44 24.70 12.59 9.43
CA LEU A 44 23.37 12.36 8.85
C LEU A 44 22.96 10.89 8.94
N HIS A 45 23.86 9.95 8.60
CA HIS A 45 23.57 8.52 8.66
C HIS A 45 23.32 8.06 10.11
N THR A 46 24.13 8.52 11.07
CA THR A 46 23.95 8.19 12.49
C THR A 46 22.65 8.78 13.02
N ALA A 47 22.34 10.04 12.70
CA ALA A 47 21.10 10.68 13.10
C ALA A 47 19.88 9.97 12.51
N MET A 48 19.94 9.56 11.24
CA MET A 48 18.91 8.76 10.58
C MET A 48 18.69 7.44 11.32
N ARG A 49 19.73 6.62 11.54
CA ARG A 49 19.58 5.32 12.22
C ARG A 49 19.03 5.47 13.64
N ARG A 50 19.54 6.44 14.41
CA ARG A 50 19.06 6.74 15.77
C ARG A 50 17.60 7.20 15.77
N SER A 51 17.21 8.04 14.81
CA SER A 51 15.84 8.51 14.70
C SER A 51 14.89 7.39 14.31
N VAL A 52 15.26 6.54 13.36
CA VAL A 52 14.44 5.39 12.95
C VAL A 52 14.24 4.46 14.15
N ALA A 53 15.32 4.05 14.83
CA ALA A 53 15.25 3.18 16.00
C ALA A 53 14.41 3.78 17.15
N PHE A 54 14.38 5.11 17.30
CA PHE A 54 13.61 5.77 18.35
C PHE A 54 12.10 5.85 18.06
N HIS A 55 11.71 5.99 16.79
CA HIS A 55 10.30 6.18 16.41
C HIS A 55 9.64 4.93 15.86
N ALA A 56 10.43 3.93 15.46
CA ALA A 56 9.92 2.66 14.97
C ALA A 56 9.02 1.99 16.03
N PRO A 57 7.83 1.49 15.64
CA PRO A 57 7.01 0.73 16.56
C PRO A 57 7.71 -0.58 16.95
N GLU A 58 7.70 -0.90 18.23
CA GLU A 58 8.17 -2.20 18.73
C GLU A 58 7.15 -3.30 18.41
N GLU A 59 5.86 -2.98 18.51
CA GLU A 59 4.77 -3.90 18.23
C GLU A 59 4.56 -4.05 16.72
N VAL A 60 4.58 -5.30 16.28
CA VAL A 60 4.29 -5.69 14.89
C VAL A 60 2.83 -6.14 14.81
N PRO A 61 2.06 -5.71 13.80
CA PRO A 61 0.66 -6.11 13.66
C PRO A 61 0.47 -7.63 13.62
N GLN A 62 -0.64 -8.11 14.17
CA GLN A 62 -1.02 -9.51 14.08
C GLN A 62 -1.11 -9.95 12.62
N GLY A 63 -0.60 -11.15 12.32
CA GLY A 63 -0.61 -11.69 10.95
C GLY A 63 0.46 -11.09 10.04
N PHE A 64 1.39 -10.29 10.57
CA PHE A 64 2.53 -9.80 9.80
C PHE A 64 3.30 -10.93 9.13
N GLY A 65 3.63 -10.75 7.85
CA GLY A 65 4.28 -11.77 7.02
C GLY A 65 3.32 -12.80 6.41
N ALA A 66 2.00 -12.64 6.56
CA ALA A 66 1.04 -13.44 5.82
C ALA A 66 1.31 -13.39 4.31
N ALA A 67 1.09 -14.51 3.61
CA ALA A 67 1.43 -14.63 2.18
C ALA A 67 0.78 -13.54 1.32
N ALA A 68 -0.51 -13.23 1.57
CA ALA A 68 -1.23 -12.17 0.88
C ALA A 68 -0.64 -10.77 1.14
N GLN A 69 -0.20 -10.50 2.37
CA GLN A 69 0.44 -9.23 2.74
C GLN A 69 1.80 -9.07 2.03
N VAL A 70 2.63 -10.10 2.07
CA VAL A 70 3.92 -10.14 1.36
C VAL A 70 3.71 -9.97 -0.15
N ARG A 71 2.68 -10.62 -0.70
CA ARG A 71 2.33 -10.53 -2.12
C ARG A 71 1.92 -9.11 -2.54
N ARG A 72 1.11 -8.42 -1.73
CA ARG A 72 0.81 -6.98 -1.92
C ARG A 72 2.08 -6.14 -1.95
N GLY A 73 2.97 -6.36 -0.97
CA GLY A 73 4.25 -5.65 -0.86
C GLY A 73 5.15 -5.86 -2.07
N ALA A 74 5.28 -7.09 -2.57
CA ALA A 74 6.11 -7.44 -3.72
C ALA A 74 5.65 -6.76 -5.01
N GLY A 75 4.33 -6.80 -5.29
CA GLY A 75 3.75 -6.14 -6.47
C GLY A 75 3.99 -4.64 -6.45
N HIS A 76 3.77 -4.00 -5.29
CA HIS A 76 4.03 -2.58 -5.14
C HIS A 76 5.52 -2.25 -5.25
N PHE A 77 6.41 -3.04 -4.63
CA PHE A 77 7.85 -2.79 -4.68
C PHE A 77 8.37 -2.73 -6.11
N GLU A 78 7.98 -3.67 -6.98
CA GLU A 78 8.41 -3.68 -8.38
C GLU A 78 7.91 -2.44 -9.15
N GLN A 79 6.69 -1.98 -8.86
CA GLN A 79 6.09 -0.84 -9.55
C GLN A 79 6.59 0.52 -9.03
N GLY A 80 6.79 0.65 -7.71
CA GLY A 80 7.04 1.92 -7.03
C GLY A 80 8.48 2.12 -6.56
N CYS A 81 9.17 1.05 -6.14
CA CYS A 81 10.44 1.16 -5.41
C CYS A 81 11.65 0.66 -6.22
N ALA A 82 11.46 -0.35 -7.06
CA ALA A 82 12.54 -1.03 -7.78
C ALA A 82 13.21 -0.14 -8.86
N SER A 83 12.57 0.95 -9.28
CA SER A 83 13.19 1.94 -10.16
C SER A 83 14.38 2.65 -9.51
N CYS A 84 14.33 2.87 -8.19
CA CYS A 84 15.39 3.47 -7.38
C CYS A 84 16.30 2.43 -6.73
N HIS A 85 15.71 1.40 -6.11
CA HIS A 85 16.43 0.40 -5.31
C HIS A 85 16.92 -0.81 -6.10
N GLY A 86 16.44 -1.00 -7.33
CA GLY A 86 16.66 -2.22 -8.09
C GLY A 86 15.78 -3.37 -7.60
N SER A 87 15.89 -4.53 -8.26
CA SER A 87 15.30 -5.79 -7.85
C SER A 87 16.07 -6.97 -8.44
N PRO A 88 15.80 -8.22 -8.04
CA PRO A 88 16.39 -9.41 -8.68
C PRO A 88 16.16 -9.48 -10.20
N LEU A 89 15.15 -8.78 -10.72
CA LEU A 89 14.88 -8.70 -12.16
C LEU A 89 15.57 -7.52 -12.85
N ARG A 90 15.85 -6.43 -12.14
CA ARG A 90 16.40 -5.20 -12.69
C ARG A 90 17.54 -4.63 -11.84
N PRO A 91 18.74 -4.40 -12.40
CA PRO A 91 19.75 -3.63 -11.68
C PRO A 91 19.28 -2.18 -11.50
N ARG A 92 19.83 -1.48 -10.50
CA ARG A 92 19.61 -0.04 -10.31
C ARG A 92 19.95 0.75 -11.58
N GLY A 93 19.20 1.82 -11.88
CA GLY A 93 19.47 2.67 -13.04
C GLY A 93 20.67 3.60 -12.83
N ALA A 94 21.13 4.28 -13.90
CA ALA A 94 22.21 5.27 -13.79
C ALA A 94 21.81 6.49 -12.94
N VAL A 95 20.56 6.95 -13.05
CA VAL A 95 20.05 8.10 -12.30
C VAL A 95 20.02 7.82 -10.79
N PRO A 96 19.39 6.75 -10.27
CA PRO A 96 19.47 6.41 -8.85
C PRO A 96 20.90 6.28 -8.32
N ARG A 97 21.81 5.65 -9.09
CA ARG A 97 23.23 5.54 -8.72
C ARG A 97 23.98 6.87 -8.66
N ALA A 98 23.45 7.92 -9.27
CA ALA A 98 24.03 9.26 -9.24
C ALA A 98 23.39 10.17 -8.18
N MET A 99 22.38 9.70 -7.44
CA MET A 99 21.76 10.45 -6.35
C MET A 99 22.70 10.51 -5.14
N VAL A 100 22.58 11.58 -4.36
CA VAL A 100 23.32 11.74 -3.09
C VAL A 100 22.32 12.01 -1.96
N PRO A 101 22.21 11.10 -0.97
CA PRO A 101 22.85 9.78 -0.94
C PRO A 101 22.29 8.83 -2.01
N GLU A 102 23.10 7.85 -2.40
CA GLU A 102 22.69 6.78 -3.32
C GLU A 102 21.64 5.88 -2.62
N PRO A 103 20.46 5.61 -3.24
CA PRO A 103 19.49 4.68 -2.70
C PRO A 103 20.12 3.28 -2.55
N PRO A 104 20.01 2.63 -1.38
CA PRO A 104 20.66 1.35 -1.13
C PRO A 104 20.09 0.24 -2.01
N ASP A 105 20.93 -0.77 -2.30
CA ASP A 105 20.49 -2.03 -2.88
C ASP A 105 19.81 -2.90 -1.80
N LEU A 106 18.52 -3.14 -1.97
CA LEU A 106 17.71 -3.89 -1.00
C LEU A 106 17.72 -5.40 -1.26
N THR A 107 18.38 -5.87 -2.32
CA THR A 107 18.46 -7.31 -2.65
C THR A 107 19.48 -8.08 -1.80
N GLY A 108 20.35 -7.38 -1.05
CA GLY A 108 21.37 -8.01 -0.21
C GLY A 108 21.60 -7.40 1.17
N ARG A 109 20.96 -6.28 1.54
CA ARG A 109 21.29 -5.53 2.78
C ARG A 109 20.09 -4.98 3.55
N VAL A 110 19.05 -5.78 3.75
CA VAL A 110 17.88 -5.39 4.57
C VAL A 110 17.96 -5.93 6.00
N ASP A 111 18.73 -6.99 6.24
CA ASP A 111 18.77 -7.76 7.51
C ASP A 111 19.20 -6.95 8.75
N ASP A 112 19.78 -5.76 8.55
CA ASP A 112 20.18 -4.86 9.63
C ASP A 112 19.01 -4.09 10.27
N TRP A 113 17.80 -4.20 9.72
CA TRP A 113 16.61 -3.47 10.17
C TRP A 113 15.50 -4.40 10.66
N THR A 114 14.88 -4.04 11.78
CA THR A 114 13.69 -4.72 12.30
C THR A 114 12.44 -4.44 11.44
N ALA A 115 11.38 -5.20 11.63
CA ALA A 115 10.09 -4.99 10.93
C ALA A 115 9.54 -3.56 11.16
N GLY A 116 9.58 -3.10 12.41
CA GLY A 116 9.13 -1.75 12.79
C GLY A 116 9.98 -0.64 12.17
N GLU A 117 11.29 -0.83 12.10
CA GLU A 117 12.18 0.15 11.46
C GLU A 117 11.97 0.21 9.95
N LEU A 118 11.77 -0.94 9.28
CA LEU A 118 11.42 -0.98 7.87
C LEU A 118 10.08 -0.30 7.60
N TYR A 119 9.07 -0.59 8.42
CA TYR A 119 7.78 0.10 8.37
C TYR A 119 7.95 1.61 8.53
N TRP A 120 8.71 2.06 9.53
CA TRP A 120 8.91 3.49 9.79
C TRP A 120 9.56 4.20 8.60
N ILE A 121 10.61 3.59 8.02
CA ILE A 121 11.30 4.11 6.84
C ILE A 121 10.35 4.17 5.64
N VAL A 122 9.55 3.12 5.40
CA VAL A 122 8.58 3.10 4.30
C VAL A 122 7.49 4.16 4.49
N ALA A 123 6.92 4.24 5.69
CA ALA A 123 5.82 5.15 5.99
C ALA A 123 6.24 6.61 5.88
N ASN A 124 7.44 6.95 6.36
CA ASN A 124 7.87 8.34 6.53
C ASN A 124 8.94 8.82 5.55
N GLY A 125 9.56 7.91 4.80
CA GLY A 125 10.73 8.21 4.00
C GLY A 125 11.93 8.62 4.84
N VAL A 126 12.90 9.26 4.22
CA VAL A 126 14.10 9.74 4.91
C VAL A 126 14.41 11.17 4.50
N LYS A 127 14.29 12.11 5.45
CA LYS A 127 14.63 13.52 5.24
C LYS A 127 16.07 13.67 4.75
N PHE A 128 16.30 14.70 3.93
CA PHE A 128 17.59 14.99 3.30
C PHE A 128 18.07 13.89 2.34
N THR A 129 17.15 13.10 1.80
CA THR A 129 17.41 12.11 0.75
C THR A 129 16.32 12.19 -0.32
N GLY A 130 16.47 11.42 -1.39
CA GLY A 130 15.40 11.24 -2.38
C GLY A 130 14.35 10.19 -2.00
N MET A 131 14.42 9.58 -0.81
CA MET A 131 13.44 8.59 -0.33
C MET A 131 12.15 9.30 0.14
N PRO A 132 11.02 9.18 -0.60
CA PRO A 132 9.77 9.83 -0.22
C PRO A 132 9.08 9.11 0.95
N ALA A 133 8.17 9.81 1.62
CA ALA A 133 7.20 9.20 2.50
C ALA A 133 6.15 8.40 1.71
N TRP A 134 5.42 7.52 2.39
CA TRP A 134 4.33 6.80 1.77
C TRP A 134 3.26 7.79 1.27
N PRO A 135 2.80 7.69 0.01
CA PRO A 135 1.94 8.71 -0.60
C PRO A 135 0.53 8.78 0.01
N ALA A 136 0.11 7.75 0.77
CA ALA A 136 -1.16 7.73 1.49
C ALA A 136 -0.89 7.58 3.00
N PRO A 137 -0.59 8.66 3.74
CA PRO A 137 0.00 8.61 5.08
C PRO A 137 -0.79 7.76 6.09
N ASP A 138 -2.12 7.73 5.95
CA ASP A 138 -3.01 6.99 6.85
C ASP A 138 -3.15 5.50 6.48
N ARG A 139 -2.56 5.06 5.36
CA ARG A 139 -2.57 3.65 4.88
C ARG A 139 -1.39 2.86 5.43
N HIS A 140 -1.30 2.82 6.76
CA HIS A 140 -0.27 2.07 7.48
C HIS A 140 -0.27 0.58 7.13
N ASP A 141 -1.43 0.00 6.81
CA ASP A 141 -1.60 -1.38 6.37
C ASP A 141 -0.79 -1.70 5.10
N GLU A 142 -0.67 -0.74 4.19
CA GLU A 142 0.10 -0.88 2.95
C GLU A 142 1.60 -0.73 3.21
N ALA A 143 2.01 0.20 4.07
CA ALA A 143 3.41 0.35 4.49
C ALA A 143 3.93 -0.91 5.20
N TRP A 144 3.11 -1.52 6.07
CA TRP A 144 3.41 -2.82 6.68
C TRP A 144 3.49 -3.95 5.65
N SER A 145 2.69 -3.89 4.59
CA SER A 145 2.78 -4.86 3.49
C SER A 145 4.14 -4.80 2.78
N LEU A 146 4.67 -3.60 2.56
CA LEU A 146 6.00 -3.43 1.99
C LEU A 146 7.11 -3.86 2.97
N ALA A 147 7.00 -3.52 4.26
CA ALA A 147 7.95 -3.97 5.28
C ALA A 147 8.02 -5.51 5.38
N ALA A 148 6.87 -6.19 5.33
CA ALA A 148 6.78 -7.65 5.32
C ALA A 148 7.48 -8.26 4.09
N PHE A 149 7.34 -7.64 2.93
CA PHE A 149 8.04 -8.06 1.73
C PHE A 149 9.56 -7.83 1.82
N LEU A 150 9.98 -6.66 2.31
CA LEU A 150 11.40 -6.31 2.43
C LEU A 150 12.17 -7.27 3.32
N GLN A 151 11.55 -7.84 4.36
CA GLN A 151 12.19 -8.89 5.17
C GLN A 151 12.48 -10.20 4.41
N ARG A 152 11.81 -10.44 3.27
CA ARG A 152 12.01 -11.64 2.45
C ARG A 152 12.84 -11.39 1.20
N LEU A 153 13.07 -10.13 0.84
CA LEU A 153 13.76 -9.75 -0.39
C LEU A 153 15.24 -10.17 -0.43
N PRO A 154 16.03 -10.07 0.67
CA PRO A 154 17.44 -10.44 0.66
C PRO A 154 17.68 -11.88 0.18
N GLY A 155 18.53 -12.03 -0.83
CA GLY A 155 18.90 -13.34 -1.38
C GLY A 155 17.79 -14.05 -2.16
N MET A 156 16.64 -13.40 -2.40
CA MET A 156 15.55 -13.97 -3.20
C MET A 156 16.02 -14.24 -4.64
N SER A 157 15.71 -15.42 -5.16
CA SER A 157 16.04 -15.76 -6.54
C SER A 157 15.25 -14.91 -7.53
N ARG A 158 15.77 -14.79 -8.76
CA ARG A 158 15.07 -14.09 -9.85
C ARG A 158 13.71 -14.72 -10.16
N GLU A 159 13.61 -16.04 -10.05
CA GLU A 159 12.39 -16.82 -10.30
C GLU A 159 11.34 -16.58 -9.19
N ASP A 160 11.74 -16.72 -7.92
CA ASP A 160 10.85 -16.51 -6.78
C ASP A 160 10.33 -15.06 -6.74
N TYR A 161 11.21 -14.10 -7.00
CA TYR A 161 10.83 -12.69 -7.07
C TYR A 161 9.84 -12.44 -8.19
N ARG A 162 10.04 -13.03 -9.38
CA ARG A 162 9.11 -12.87 -10.51
C ARG A 162 7.74 -13.44 -10.16
N ALA A 163 7.68 -14.65 -9.63
CA ALA A 163 6.43 -15.29 -9.24
C ALA A 163 5.68 -14.45 -8.19
N LEU A 164 6.41 -13.90 -7.22
CA LEU A 164 5.82 -13.12 -6.14
C LEU A 164 5.43 -11.69 -6.54
N ALA A 165 6.18 -11.02 -7.43
CA ALA A 165 5.87 -9.64 -7.82
C ALA A 165 4.82 -9.56 -8.94
N PHE A 166 4.80 -10.51 -9.89
CA PHE A 166 3.97 -10.46 -11.09
C PHE A 166 2.81 -11.48 -11.09
N GLY A 167 2.82 -12.44 -10.16
CA GLY A 167 1.81 -13.48 -10.09
C GLY A 167 1.80 -14.34 -11.35
N LYS A 168 0.62 -14.53 -11.94
CA LYS A 168 0.41 -15.38 -13.14
C LYS A 168 0.64 -14.64 -14.47
N VAL A 169 1.02 -13.36 -14.43
CA VAL A 169 1.21 -12.56 -15.65
C VAL A 169 2.66 -12.65 -16.10
N GLU A 170 2.86 -13.06 -17.35
CA GLU A 170 4.17 -13.04 -17.99
C GLU A 170 4.53 -11.58 -18.38
N PRO A 171 5.56 -10.96 -17.78
CA PRO A 171 5.95 -9.56 -18.02
C PRO A 171 6.45 -9.29 -19.45
N ASP A 172 6.89 -10.35 -20.15
CA ASP A 172 7.55 -10.27 -21.46
C ASP A 172 6.64 -10.80 -22.59
N ALA A 173 5.39 -11.16 -22.29
CA ALA A 173 4.44 -11.56 -23.31
C ALA A 173 4.10 -10.35 -24.20
N PRO A 174 4.35 -10.41 -25.52
CA PRO A 174 4.01 -9.31 -26.42
C PRO A 174 2.49 -9.16 -26.45
N LEU A 175 2.00 -8.10 -25.82
CA LEU A 175 0.60 -7.72 -25.86
C LEU A 175 0.43 -6.65 -26.95
N PRO A 176 -0.36 -6.90 -28.02
CA PRO A 176 -0.44 -5.98 -29.15
C PRO A 176 -1.22 -4.71 -28.79
N GLY A 177 -0.59 -3.55 -28.99
CA GLY A 177 -1.22 -2.24 -28.89
C GLY A 177 -1.14 -1.59 -27.49
N PRO A 178 -1.36 -0.26 -27.41
CA PRO A 178 -1.17 0.52 -26.18
C PRO A 178 -2.09 0.07 -25.03
N PHE A 179 -3.34 -0.31 -25.35
CA PHE A 179 -4.28 -0.80 -24.33
C PHE A 179 -3.82 -2.11 -23.69
N ALA A 180 -3.15 -2.97 -24.44
CA ALA A 180 -2.75 -4.27 -23.94
C ALA A 180 -1.55 -4.16 -22.98
N ALA A 181 -0.62 -3.22 -23.24
CA ALA A 181 0.42 -2.84 -22.28
C ALA A 181 -0.17 -2.24 -20.99
N LEU A 182 -1.13 -1.32 -21.13
CA LEU A 182 -1.85 -0.73 -20.00
C LEU A 182 -2.55 -1.81 -19.13
N LEU A 183 -3.20 -2.77 -19.78
CA LEU A 183 -3.86 -3.88 -19.10
C LEU A 183 -2.85 -4.77 -18.35
N ALA A 184 -1.67 -4.99 -18.93
CA ALA A 184 -0.61 -5.81 -18.33
C ALA A 184 -0.21 -5.28 -16.95
N ASP A 185 -0.07 -3.97 -16.80
CA ASP A 185 0.31 -3.34 -15.52
C ASP A 185 -0.74 -3.56 -14.44
N CYS A 186 -2.03 -3.50 -14.79
CA CYS A 186 -3.13 -3.81 -13.87
C CYS A 186 -3.17 -5.32 -13.54
N ALA A 187 -2.99 -6.16 -14.56
CA ALA A 187 -3.11 -7.60 -14.46
C ALA A 187 -2.05 -8.24 -13.56
N ARG A 188 -0.88 -7.61 -13.39
CA ARG A 188 0.16 -8.05 -12.44
C ARG A 188 -0.36 -8.22 -11.01
N CYS A 189 -1.40 -7.47 -10.64
CA CYS A 189 -2.04 -7.58 -9.34
C CYS A 189 -3.46 -8.17 -9.46
N HIS A 190 -4.24 -7.69 -10.42
CA HIS A 190 -5.67 -8.03 -10.54
C HIS A 190 -5.96 -9.22 -11.47
N GLY A 191 -4.95 -9.79 -12.14
CA GLY A 191 -5.13 -10.83 -13.15
C GLY A 191 -5.73 -10.29 -14.45
N LEU A 192 -5.46 -10.96 -15.57
CA LEU A 192 -6.12 -10.65 -16.85
C LEU A 192 -7.63 -10.95 -16.82
N ASP A 193 -8.03 -11.86 -15.95
CA ASP A 193 -9.41 -12.28 -15.71
C ASP A 193 -10.09 -11.44 -14.61
N GLY A 194 -9.40 -10.49 -14.00
CA GLY A 194 -9.93 -9.64 -12.92
C GLY A 194 -10.16 -10.38 -11.60
N VAL A 195 -9.77 -11.65 -11.46
CA VAL A 195 -9.97 -12.44 -10.23
C VAL A 195 -8.84 -12.21 -9.21
N GLY A 196 -7.74 -11.58 -9.62
CA GLY A 196 -6.49 -11.55 -8.87
C GLY A 196 -5.70 -12.85 -9.02
N ASP A 197 -4.93 -13.23 -8.00
CA ASP A 197 -4.11 -14.45 -7.99
C ASP A 197 -4.60 -15.51 -6.99
N ALA A 198 -5.83 -15.37 -6.50
CA ALA A 198 -6.45 -16.19 -5.46
C ALA A 198 -5.78 -16.13 -4.07
N SER A 199 -4.72 -15.33 -3.89
CA SER A 199 -4.09 -15.17 -2.57
C SER A 199 -4.92 -14.30 -1.61
N GLY A 200 -5.92 -13.58 -2.10
CA GLY A 200 -6.65 -12.55 -1.34
C GLY A 200 -5.88 -11.23 -1.20
N ALA A 201 -4.67 -11.12 -1.78
CA ALA A 201 -3.88 -9.91 -1.78
C ALA A 201 -4.57 -8.74 -2.50
N PHE A 202 -5.26 -9.03 -3.60
CA PHE A 202 -5.85 -8.03 -4.49
C PHE A 202 -7.34 -8.30 -4.68
N PRO A 203 -8.19 -7.26 -4.70
CA PRO A 203 -9.62 -7.44 -4.88
C PRO A 203 -9.96 -7.95 -6.28
N ARG A 204 -11.05 -8.72 -6.33
CA ARG A 204 -11.75 -9.06 -7.58
C ARG A 204 -12.34 -7.82 -8.24
N LEU A 205 -12.00 -7.61 -9.50
CA LEU A 205 -12.55 -6.58 -10.38
C LEU A 205 -13.64 -7.15 -11.32
N ASP A 206 -13.57 -8.44 -11.62
CA ASP A 206 -14.46 -9.14 -12.56
C ASP A 206 -15.94 -9.13 -12.16
N ILE A 207 -16.22 -8.92 -10.87
CA ILE A 207 -17.56 -8.87 -10.30
C ILE A 207 -18.12 -7.44 -10.20
N GLN A 208 -17.33 -6.41 -10.51
CA GLN A 208 -17.72 -5.03 -10.25
C GLN A 208 -18.39 -4.37 -11.46
N PRO A 209 -19.47 -3.59 -11.23
CA PRO A 209 -20.06 -2.76 -12.28
C PRO A 209 -19.08 -1.71 -12.80
N ARG A 210 -19.25 -1.34 -14.07
CA ARG A 210 -18.48 -0.28 -14.72
C ARG A 210 -18.47 1.05 -13.94
N PRO A 211 -19.61 1.59 -13.45
CA PRO A 211 -19.62 2.86 -12.72
C PRO A 211 -18.76 2.80 -11.45
N VAL A 212 -18.79 1.67 -10.73
CA VAL A 212 -18.01 1.44 -9.51
C VAL A 212 -16.51 1.43 -9.80
N LEU A 213 -16.07 0.67 -10.80
CA LEU A 213 -14.66 0.59 -11.19
C LEU A 213 -14.13 1.96 -11.64
N ARG A 214 -14.89 2.65 -12.49
CA ARG A 214 -14.52 3.98 -12.98
C ARG A 214 -14.39 4.98 -11.82
N ALA A 215 -15.39 5.04 -10.95
CA ALA A 215 -15.38 5.95 -9.80
C ALA A 215 -14.20 5.66 -8.85
N ALA A 216 -13.86 4.39 -8.65
CA ALA A 216 -12.70 3.99 -7.83
C ALA A 216 -11.38 4.43 -8.46
N LEU A 217 -11.18 4.15 -9.75
CA LEU A 217 -9.96 4.54 -10.48
C LEU A 217 -9.77 6.07 -10.49
N GLU A 218 -10.84 6.82 -10.80
CA GLU A 218 -10.81 8.29 -10.77
C GLU A 218 -10.55 8.82 -9.35
N ALA A 219 -11.10 8.20 -8.31
CA ALA A 219 -10.86 8.60 -6.93
C ALA A 219 -9.40 8.37 -6.50
N TYR A 220 -8.79 7.26 -6.91
CA TYR A 220 -7.36 7.04 -6.67
C TYR A 220 -6.49 8.04 -7.43
N ALA A 221 -6.75 8.24 -8.72
CA ALA A 221 -5.98 9.18 -9.55
C ALA A 221 -6.03 10.63 -9.05
N GLN A 222 -7.15 11.02 -8.42
CA GLN A 222 -7.35 12.36 -7.86
C GLN A 222 -6.98 12.47 -6.37
N GLY A 223 -6.47 11.41 -5.74
CA GLY A 223 -6.15 11.39 -4.32
C GLY A 223 -7.35 11.42 -3.37
N ARG A 224 -8.59 11.36 -3.89
CA ARG A 224 -9.84 11.33 -3.11
C ARG A 224 -10.07 9.99 -2.42
N ARG A 225 -9.33 8.94 -2.78
CA ARG A 225 -9.31 7.66 -2.08
C ARG A 225 -7.85 7.31 -1.77
N ALA A 226 -7.55 7.10 -0.50
CA ALA A 226 -6.19 6.88 -0.04
C ALA A 226 -5.74 5.45 -0.35
N SER A 227 -4.65 5.29 -1.13
CA SER A 227 -3.92 4.03 -1.32
C SER A 227 -2.64 4.33 -2.06
N GLY A 228 -1.49 4.15 -1.40
CA GLY A 228 -0.21 4.31 -2.07
C GLY A 228 0.06 3.25 -3.13
N ILE A 229 -0.55 2.07 -2.98
CA ILE A 229 -0.51 1.03 -4.01
C ILE A 229 -1.26 1.48 -5.26
N MET A 230 -2.55 1.80 -5.13
CA MET A 230 -3.38 2.12 -6.29
C MET A 230 -3.07 3.49 -6.87
N GLN A 231 -2.72 4.50 -6.06
CA GLN A 231 -2.27 5.80 -6.55
C GLN A 231 -1.00 5.68 -7.39
N THR A 232 -0.06 4.83 -6.99
CA THR A 232 1.13 4.52 -7.81
C THR A 232 0.74 3.85 -9.12
N ALA A 233 -0.22 2.92 -9.08
CA ALA A 233 -0.66 2.19 -10.26
C ALA A 233 -1.38 3.05 -11.31
N VAL A 234 -2.07 4.12 -10.89
CA VAL A 234 -2.85 4.98 -11.80
C VAL A 234 -2.20 6.32 -12.10
N ARG A 235 -1.01 6.60 -11.55
CA ARG A 235 -0.39 7.95 -11.55
C ARG A 235 -0.20 8.56 -12.96
N ASP A 236 0.09 7.70 -13.94
CA ASP A 236 0.46 8.11 -15.30
C ASP A 236 -0.71 7.92 -16.29
N LEU A 237 -1.93 7.67 -15.79
CA LEU A 237 -3.10 7.34 -16.61
C LEU A 237 -4.04 8.54 -16.81
N HIS A 238 -4.52 8.70 -18.04
CA HIS A 238 -5.53 9.68 -18.41
C HIS A 238 -6.95 9.16 -18.19
N LEU A 239 -7.93 10.07 -18.09
CA LEU A 239 -9.35 9.71 -17.83
C LEU A 239 -9.92 8.71 -18.85
N GLU A 240 -9.48 8.80 -20.11
CA GLU A 240 -9.90 7.87 -21.17
C GLU A 240 -9.35 6.45 -20.95
N GLU A 241 -8.11 6.33 -20.47
CA GLU A 241 -7.47 5.06 -20.13
C GLU A 241 -8.11 4.43 -18.90
N LEU A 242 -8.41 5.24 -17.88
CA LEU A 242 -9.15 4.79 -16.69
C LEU A 242 -10.54 4.27 -17.07
N ALA A 243 -11.25 4.97 -17.97
CA ALA A 243 -12.53 4.51 -18.48
C ALA A 243 -12.39 3.21 -19.28
N ALA A 244 -11.39 3.09 -20.16
CA ALA A 244 -11.16 1.87 -20.93
C ALA A 244 -10.85 0.64 -20.04
N LEU A 245 -10.08 0.84 -18.96
CA LEU A 245 -9.79 -0.20 -17.97
C LEU A 245 -11.04 -0.62 -17.18
N ALA A 246 -11.83 0.35 -16.69
CA ALA A 246 -13.09 0.07 -16.01
C ALA A 246 -14.06 -0.71 -16.90
N ASP A 247 -14.16 -0.30 -18.17
CA ASP A 247 -14.99 -0.94 -19.18
C ASP A 247 -14.53 -2.37 -19.48
N HIS A 248 -13.22 -2.61 -19.52
CA HIS A 248 -12.66 -3.94 -19.76
C HIS A 248 -13.00 -4.91 -18.62
N TYR A 249 -12.64 -4.59 -17.38
CA TYR A 249 -12.87 -5.48 -16.25
C TYR A 249 -14.36 -5.71 -15.98
N ALA A 250 -15.20 -4.68 -16.12
CA ALA A 250 -16.65 -4.83 -15.96
C ALA A 250 -17.28 -5.76 -17.01
N ARG A 251 -16.72 -5.82 -18.24
CA ARG A 251 -17.22 -6.70 -19.31
C ARG A 251 -16.85 -8.16 -19.14
N LEU A 252 -15.84 -8.48 -18.32
CA LEU A 252 -15.49 -9.87 -18.03
C LEU A 252 -16.70 -10.56 -17.39
N GLY A 253 -17.33 -9.90 -16.41
CA GLY A 253 -18.30 -10.53 -15.54
C GLY A 253 -17.64 -11.62 -14.66
N PRO A 254 -18.40 -12.27 -13.76
CA PRO A 254 -17.84 -13.23 -12.81
C PRO A 254 -17.12 -14.40 -13.50
N GLN A 255 -15.78 -14.39 -13.48
CA GLN A 255 -14.96 -15.44 -14.10
C GLN A 255 -14.87 -16.68 -13.20
N ARG A 256 -14.92 -16.48 -11.88
CA ARG A 256 -14.94 -17.55 -10.88
C ARG A 256 -16.31 -17.65 -10.21
N ARG A 257 -16.96 -18.81 -10.36
CA ARG A 257 -18.26 -19.14 -9.75
C ARG A 257 -18.16 -19.64 -8.31
N THR A 258 -17.09 -20.38 -8.00
CA THR A 258 -16.84 -20.90 -6.65
C THR A 258 -16.39 -19.75 -5.73
N PRO A 259 -16.97 -19.60 -4.54
CA PRO A 259 -16.53 -18.59 -3.58
C PRO A 259 -15.02 -18.68 -3.29
N PRO A 260 -14.36 -17.55 -2.99
CA PRO A 260 -12.96 -17.55 -2.57
C PRO A 260 -12.74 -18.25 -1.22
N LEU A 261 -13.75 -18.24 -0.34
CA LEU A 261 -13.71 -18.90 0.97
C LEU A 261 -14.74 -20.04 1.00
N ALA A 262 -14.33 -21.27 1.29
CA ALA A 262 -15.29 -22.37 1.43
C ALA A 262 -16.01 -22.23 2.77
N ALA A 263 -17.34 -22.36 2.77
CA ALA A 263 -18.14 -22.22 4.00
C ALA A 263 -17.75 -23.25 5.08
N GLY A 264 -17.30 -24.44 4.68
CA GLY A 264 -16.83 -25.47 5.62
C GLY A 264 -15.52 -25.13 6.34
N ASP A 265 -14.76 -24.14 5.86
CA ASP A 265 -13.50 -23.70 6.47
C ASP A 265 -13.73 -22.58 7.51
N VAL A 266 -14.98 -22.18 7.74
CA VAL A 266 -15.35 -21.08 8.63
C VAL A 266 -16.24 -21.62 9.76
N PRO A 267 -16.00 -21.23 11.03
CA PRO A 267 -16.91 -21.56 12.13
C PRO A 267 -18.35 -21.15 11.82
N ILE A 268 -19.30 -22.04 12.08
CA ILE A 268 -20.71 -21.83 11.72
C ILE A 268 -21.28 -20.61 12.43
N GLU A 269 -20.90 -20.38 13.68
CA GLU A 269 -21.35 -19.24 14.49
C GLU A 269 -20.89 -17.90 13.89
N LEU A 270 -19.73 -17.88 13.23
CA LEU A 270 -19.22 -16.71 12.54
C LEU A 270 -20.02 -16.42 11.27
N LEU A 271 -20.38 -17.47 10.51
CA LEU A 271 -21.21 -17.33 9.32
C LEU A 271 -22.64 -16.91 9.65
N GLU A 272 -23.24 -17.47 10.71
CA GLU A 272 -24.58 -17.12 11.18
C GLU A 272 -24.64 -15.66 11.65
N ARG A 273 -23.63 -15.22 12.42
CA ARG A 273 -23.50 -13.80 12.82
C ARG A 273 -23.36 -12.89 11.60
N GLY A 274 -22.53 -13.26 10.63
CA GLY A 274 -22.32 -12.49 9.41
C GLY A 274 -23.59 -12.38 8.57
N GLU A 275 -24.35 -13.48 8.45
CA GLU A 275 -25.63 -13.51 7.76
C GLU A 275 -26.67 -12.60 8.42
N HIS A 276 -26.79 -12.68 9.75
CA HIS A 276 -27.72 -11.86 10.51
C HIS A 276 -27.44 -10.37 10.28
N ILE A 277 -26.18 -9.93 10.44
CA ILE A 277 -25.80 -8.53 10.20
C ILE A 277 -26.05 -8.14 8.74
N ALA A 278 -25.71 -9.00 7.78
CA ALA A 278 -25.87 -8.69 6.37
C ALA A 278 -27.34 -8.52 5.95
N ARG A 279 -28.25 -9.34 6.50
CA ARG A 279 -29.67 -9.37 6.11
C ARG A 279 -30.57 -8.49 6.96
N GLU A 280 -30.27 -8.35 8.23
CA GLU A 280 -31.12 -7.67 9.22
C GLU A 280 -30.48 -6.38 9.73
N GLY A 281 -29.16 -6.25 9.66
CA GLY A 281 -28.43 -5.15 10.28
C GLY A 281 -28.34 -5.30 11.81
N LEU A 282 -28.00 -4.20 12.49
CA LEU A 282 -27.93 -4.12 13.95
C LEU A 282 -28.66 -2.85 14.38
N ALA A 283 -29.98 -2.95 14.53
CA ALA A 283 -30.85 -1.81 14.80
C ALA A 283 -30.48 -1.06 16.10
N SER A 284 -29.94 -1.74 17.11
CA SER A 284 -29.50 -1.13 18.36
C SER A 284 -28.26 -0.24 18.23
N ARG A 285 -27.56 -0.29 17.09
CA ARG A 285 -26.33 0.46 16.79
C ARG A 285 -26.37 1.15 15.43
N ASP A 286 -27.59 1.38 14.91
CA ASP A 286 -27.85 2.06 13.65
C ASP A 286 -27.13 1.48 12.43
N VAL A 287 -26.85 0.16 12.44
CA VAL A 287 -26.32 -0.53 11.27
C VAL A 287 -27.47 -1.05 10.42
N ALA A 288 -27.62 -0.50 9.21
CA ALA A 288 -28.60 -0.99 8.25
C ALA A 288 -28.22 -2.36 7.66
N ALA A 289 -29.21 -3.13 7.22
CA ALA A 289 -28.98 -4.38 6.50
C ALA A 289 -28.17 -4.15 5.21
N CYS A 290 -27.00 -4.79 5.11
CA CYS A 290 -26.10 -4.66 3.97
C CYS A 290 -26.78 -5.04 2.64
N THR A 291 -27.64 -6.06 2.66
CA THR A 291 -28.37 -6.54 1.46
C THR A 291 -29.35 -5.52 0.89
N GLY A 292 -29.77 -4.51 1.65
CA GLY A 292 -30.63 -3.43 1.14
C GLY A 292 -29.94 -2.59 0.06
N CYS A 293 -28.60 -2.55 0.07
CA CYS A 293 -27.79 -1.83 -0.90
C CYS A 293 -26.96 -2.79 -1.77
N HIS A 294 -26.38 -3.84 -1.17
CA HIS A 294 -25.44 -4.74 -1.85
C HIS A 294 -26.05 -6.11 -2.24
N GLY A 295 -27.38 -6.23 -2.22
CA GLY A 295 -28.09 -7.45 -2.58
C GLY A 295 -28.30 -7.63 -4.10
N SER A 296 -29.14 -8.59 -4.48
CA SER A 296 -29.43 -8.90 -5.89
C SER A 296 -30.16 -7.79 -6.65
N ALA A 297 -30.80 -6.87 -5.93
CA ALA A 297 -31.47 -5.68 -6.49
C ALA A 297 -30.60 -4.41 -6.34
N ALA A 298 -29.29 -4.56 -6.13
CA ALA A 298 -28.36 -3.45 -6.02
C ALA A 298 -28.39 -2.57 -7.28
N ARG A 299 -28.21 -1.27 -7.07
CA ARG A 299 -27.97 -0.32 -8.15
C ARG A 299 -26.61 -0.58 -8.79
N ASP A 300 -26.45 -0.21 -10.05
CA ASP A 300 -25.18 -0.36 -10.80
C ASP A 300 -24.05 0.55 -10.30
N ASP A 301 -24.38 1.58 -9.53
CA ASP A 301 -23.42 2.46 -8.86
C ASP A 301 -23.03 1.98 -7.45
N PHE A 302 -23.54 0.83 -7.01
CA PHE A 302 -23.17 0.20 -5.73
C PHE A 302 -22.27 -1.04 -5.99
N PRO A 303 -21.21 -1.24 -5.19
CA PRO A 303 -20.28 -2.34 -5.41
C PRO A 303 -20.91 -3.70 -5.07
N VAL A 304 -20.53 -4.72 -5.83
CA VAL A 304 -20.84 -6.12 -5.52
C VAL A 304 -19.83 -6.61 -4.48
N ILE A 305 -20.29 -7.08 -3.33
CA ILE A 305 -19.41 -7.55 -2.23
C ILE A 305 -19.46 -9.07 -2.02
N ALA A 306 -20.52 -9.74 -2.48
CA ALA A 306 -20.58 -11.21 -2.49
C ALA A 306 -19.51 -11.79 -3.44
N GLY A 307 -18.77 -12.78 -2.96
CA GLY A 307 -17.69 -13.43 -3.72
C GLY A 307 -16.39 -12.65 -3.78
N GLN A 308 -16.27 -11.53 -3.06
CA GLN A 308 -15.01 -10.81 -2.86
C GLN A 308 -14.16 -11.48 -1.77
N TYR A 309 -12.85 -11.23 -1.75
CA TYR A 309 -11.95 -11.78 -0.73
C TYR A 309 -12.21 -11.21 0.67
N ARG A 310 -12.18 -12.09 1.69
CA ARG A 310 -12.38 -11.74 3.10
C ARG A 310 -11.44 -10.61 3.54
N ASP A 311 -10.13 -10.76 3.33
CA ASP A 311 -9.13 -9.76 3.73
C ASP A 311 -9.36 -8.38 3.13
N TYR A 312 -9.82 -8.33 1.87
CA TYR A 312 -10.19 -7.06 1.25
C TYR A 312 -11.42 -6.46 1.93
N LEU A 313 -12.47 -7.25 2.16
CA LEU A 313 -13.69 -6.80 2.82
C LEU A 313 -13.42 -6.32 4.26
N VAL A 314 -12.63 -7.06 5.04
CA VAL A 314 -12.20 -6.66 6.40
C VAL A 314 -11.48 -5.32 6.34
N THR A 315 -10.45 -5.20 5.50
CA THR A 315 -9.69 -3.95 5.34
C THR A 315 -10.62 -2.80 4.93
N GLN A 316 -11.53 -3.02 3.98
CA GLN A 316 -12.45 -1.97 3.53
C GLN A 316 -13.42 -1.52 4.62
N LEU A 317 -13.96 -2.44 5.42
CA LEU A 317 -14.85 -2.13 6.54
C LEU A 317 -14.10 -1.41 7.67
N GLN A 318 -12.88 -1.83 8.00
CA GLN A 318 -12.02 -1.14 8.97
C GLN A 318 -11.70 0.29 8.53
N LEU A 319 -11.42 0.50 7.23
CA LEU A 319 -11.21 1.84 6.67
C LEU A 319 -12.46 2.71 6.69
N PHE A 320 -13.67 2.13 6.62
CA PHE A 320 -14.91 2.89 6.80
C PHE A 320 -15.24 3.14 8.28
N ALA A 321 -14.83 2.24 9.18
CA ALA A 321 -15.16 2.29 10.59
C ALA A 321 -14.20 3.14 11.45
N GLY A 322 -12.94 3.27 11.03
CA GLY A 322 -11.88 3.91 11.81
C GLY A 322 -11.75 5.43 11.63
N GLU A 323 -10.74 6.00 12.29
CA GLU A 323 -10.34 7.41 12.18
C GLU A 323 -9.71 7.77 10.81
N ILE A 324 -9.50 6.76 9.96
CA ILE A 324 -8.90 6.91 8.63
C ILE A 324 -10.02 7.23 7.65
N ASP A 325 -9.98 8.41 7.03
CA ASP A 325 -10.83 8.68 5.88
C ASP A 325 -10.36 7.80 4.71
N ARG A 326 -11.05 6.67 4.49
CA ARG A 326 -10.91 5.86 3.27
C ARG A 326 -10.95 6.75 2.03
N GLY A 327 -11.74 7.82 2.09
CA GLY A 327 -12.14 8.64 0.98
C GLY A 327 -13.02 7.85 0.01
N GLY A 328 -13.42 8.50 -1.08
CA GLY A 328 -14.18 7.82 -2.12
C GLY A 328 -15.09 8.71 -2.92
N GLY A 329 -16.11 8.06 -3.48
CA GLY A 329 -17.11 8.70 -4.32
C GLY A 329 -18.35 9.12 -3.54
N ARG A 330 -19.40 9.39 -4.30
CA ARG A 330 -20.70 9.93 -3.86
C ARG A 330 -21.35 9.26 -2.64
N PHE A 331 -21.06 7.99 -2.38
CA PHE A 331 -21.73 7.16 -1.36
C PHE A 331 -20.84 6.82 -0.16
N LEU A 332 -19.73 7.54 0.04
CA LEU A 332 -18.83 7.34 1.18
C LEU A 332 -19.59 7.35 2.52
N ASP A 333 -20.39 8.39 2.77
CA ASP A 333 -21.10 8.60 4.03
C ASP A 333 -22.04 7.44 4.39
N LEU A 334 -22.65 6.79 3.39
CA LEU A 334 -23.53 5.64 3.60
C LEU A 334 -22.75 4.45 4.18
N MET A 335 -21.56 4.19 3.66
CA MET A 335 -20.73 3.09 4.14
C MET A 335 -20.02 3.41 5.44
N THR A 336 -19.60 4.67 5.64
CA THR A 336 -19.08 5.13 6.93
C THR A 336 -20.14 4.92 8.02
N LEU A 337 -21.38 5.33 7.78
CA LEU A 337 -22.48 5.08 8.72
C LEU A 337 -22.75 3.57 8.92
N ALA A 338 -22.68 2.77 7.87
CA ALA A 338 -22.90 1.32 8.00
C ALA A 338 -21.78 0.59 8.78
N ALA A 339 -20.56 1.14 8.81
CA ALA A 339 -19.40 0.46 9.38
C ALA A 339 -18.95 1.02 10.75
N HIS A 340 -19.18 2.30 11.05
CA HIS A 340 -18.58 3.00 12.20
C HIS A 340 -18.84 2.38 13.59
N THR A 341 -19.91 1.60 13.75
CA THR A 341 -20.26 0.93 15.01
C THR A 341 -19.98 -0.56 15.02
N LEU A 342 -19.47 -1.13 13.92
CA LEU A 342 -19.13 -2.55 13.84
C LEU A 342 -17.87 -2.85 14.65
N GLY A 343 -17.96 -3.85 15.53
CA GLY A 343 -16.79 -4.36 16.24
C GLY A 343 -15.90 -5.23 15.35
N PRO A 344 -14.64 -5.50 15.75
CA PRO A 344 -13.72 -6.34 14.97
C PRO A 344 -14.31 -7.71 14.59
N ASP A 345 -14.96 -8.40 15.53
CA ASP A 345 -15.58 -9.72 15.29
C ASP A 345 -16.74 -9.66 14.29
N GLU A 346 -17.42 -8.52 14.19
CA GLU A 346 -18.58 -8.32 13.31
C GLU A 346 -18.13 -7.99 11.89
N ILE A 347 -17.09 -7.18 11.77
CA ILE A 347 -16.38 -6.95 10.51
C ILE A 347 -15.90 -8.29 9.94
N GLU A 348 -15.27 -9.12 10.77
CA GLU A 348 -14.82 -10.45 10.40
C GLU A 348 -15.98 -11.37 9.98
N ALA A 349 -17.08 -11.35 10.73
CA ALA A 349 -18.26 -12.16 10.44
C ALA A 349 -18.90 -11.79 9.09
N VAL A 350 -19.16 -10.51 8.86
CA VAL A 350 -19.76 -10.02 7.60
C VAL A 350 -18.83 -10.30 6.41
N ALA A 351 -17.54 -10.04 6.56
CA ALA A 351 -16.55 -10.31 5.53
C ALA A 351 -16.46 -11.80 5.19
N ALA A 352 -16.43 -12.68 6.19
CA ALA A 352 -16.41 -14.13 5.99
C ALA A 352 -17.70 -14.62 5.31
N TRP A 353 -18.87 -14.12 5.72
CA TRP A 353 -20.14 -14.49 5.11
C TRP A 353 -20.17 -14.11 3.61
N TYR A 354 -19.88 -12.86 3.25
CA TYR A 354 -19.86 -12.43 1.85
C TYR A 354 -18.78 -13.13 1.01
N ALA A 355 -17.60 -13.40 1.59
CA ALA A 355 -16.54 -14.16 0.92
C ALA A 355 -16.90 -15.63 0.70
N SER A 356 -17.82 -16.18 1.49
CA SER A 356 -18.35 -17.54 1.32
C SER A 356 -19.47 -17.65 0.27
N ARG A 357 -19.90 -16.53 -0.30
CA ARG A 357 -20.99 -16.45 -1.27
C ARG A 357 -20.46 -16.33 -2.69
N SER A 358 -21.23 -16.85 -3.64
CA SER A 358 -20.93 -16.65 -5.06
C SER A 358 -21.32 -15.22 -5.44
N ALA A 359 -20.55 -14.62 -6.35
CA ALA A 359 -20.96 -13.38 -6.98
C ALA A 359 -22.22 -13.64 -7.84
N PRO A 360 -23.20 -12.71 -7.83
CA PRO A 360 -24.46 -12.85 -8.55
C PRO A 360 -24.30 -12.81 -10.08
#